data_AF-A0A818AW90-F1
#
_entry.id   AF-A0A818AW90-F1
#
_cell.length_a   1.000
_cell.length_b   1.000
_cell.length_c   1.000
_cell.angle_alpha   90.00
_cell.angle_beta   90.00
_cell.angle_gamma   90.00
#
_symmetry.space_group_name_H-M   'P 1'
#
loop_
_entity.id
_entity.type
_entity.pdbx_description
1 polymer ?
#
loop_
_entity_poly.entity_id
_entity_poly.type
_entity_poly.pdbx_seq_one_letter_code
_entity_poly.pdbx_strand_id
1 'polypeptide(L)'
;MISYQWDYQKYIIDLYKLLIKLNYKCWLDIFQMGGGDSLFEKIDNGIRYAKCVIACITPKYTKSINCRREMSLSDALSKPIIPLLLELTDTWPPSGPMSMIFTGKSFIDFRRSNKNIQNDSIWKSKQFKKLLAQLKEIIPEVDTGKF
;
A
#
# COMPACT_ATOMS: atom_id res chain seq x y z
N MET A 1 -2.11 -3.27 -5.90
CA MET A 1 -3.13 -2.50 -5.15
C MET A 1 -2.44 -1.73 -4.03
N ILE A 2 -2.90 -0.54 -3.70
CA ILE A 2 -2.46 0.19 -2.51
C ILE A 2 -3.61 0.14 -1.49
N SER A 3 -3.38 -0.49 -0.35
CA SER A 3 -4.33 -0.62 0.76
C SER A 3 -3.95 0.40 1.83
N TYR A 4 -4.91 1.21 2.26
CA TYR A 4 -4.69 2.33 3.18
C TYR A 4 -5.96 2.66 3.95
N GLN A 5 -5.84 3.46 5.01
CA GLN A 5 -7.00 3.99 5.72
C GLN A 5 -7.38 5.36 5.15
N TRP A 6 -8.67 5.63 4.96
CA TRP A 6 -9.18 6.78 4.21
C TRP A 6 -8.72 8.16 4.70
N ASP A 7 -8.36 8.35 5.97
CA ASP A 7 -7.84 9.64 6.46
C ASP A 7 -6.49 9.99 5.82
N TYR A 8 -5.83 9.01 5.21
CA TYR A 8 -4.54 9.13 4.54
C TYR A 8 -4.63 9.38 3.02
N GLN A 9 -5.83 9.60 2.47
CA GLN A 9 -6.06 9.78 1.03
C GLN A 9 -5.05 10.73 0.36
N LYS A 10 -4.80 11.91 0.93
CA LYS A 10 -3.90 12.91 0.33
C LYS A 10 -2.50 12.33 0.08
N TYR A 11 -1.91 11.70 1.10
CA TYR A 11 -0.57 11.09 1.01
C TYR A 11 -0.54 9.93 0.02
N ILE A 12 -1.61 9.14 -0.01
CA ILE A 12 -1.71 7.94 -0.85
C ILE A 12 -1.95 8.29 -2.32
N ILE A 13 -2.71 9.35 -2.60
CA ILE A 13 -2.88 9.90 -3.95
C ILE A 13 -1.53 10.38 -4.48
N ASP A 14 -0.71 11.01 -3.65
CA ASP A 14 0.63 11.40 -4.06
C ASP A 14 1.42 10.14 -4.43
N LEU A 15 1.59 9.16 -3.52
CA LEU A 15 2.26 7.88 -3.78
C LEU A 15 1.77 7.21 -5.08
N TYR A 16 0.46 7.14 -5.29
CA TYR A 16 -0.15 6.61 -6.49
C TYR A 16 0.33 7.32 -7.75
N LYS A 17 0.26 8.65 -7.80
CA LYS A 17 0.65 9.44 -8.98
C LYS A 17 2.08 9.12 -9.44
N LEU A 18 2.96 8.71 -8.53
CA LEU A 18 4.36 8.50 -8.88
C LEU A 18 4.63 7.09 -9.31
N LEU A 19 3.95 6.12 -8.69
CA LEU A 19 3.96 4.77 -9.19
C LEU A 19 3.41 4.76 -10.63
N ILE A 20 2.35 5.53 -10.91
CA ILE A 20 1.87 5.74 -12.28
C ILE A 20 2.94 6.39 -13.18
N LYS A 21 3.61 7.47 -12.74
CA LYS A 21 4.72 8.11 -13.50
C LYS A 21 5.89 7.17 -13.77
N LEU A 22 6.06 6.14 -12.93
CA LEU A 22 7.06 5.09 -13.08
C LEU A 22 6.52 3.86 -13.82
N ASN A 23 5.38 4.00 -14.51
CA ASN A 23 4.71 2.97 -15.31
C ASN A 23 4.18 1.74 -14.53
N TYR A 24 4.00 1.86 -13.22
CA TYR A 24 3.25 0.85 -12.46
C TYR A 24 1.76 1.08 -12.62
N LYS A 25 1.03 0.03 -13.00
CA LYS A 25 -0.44 0.03 -12.91
C LYS A 25 -0.84 -0.12 -11.44
N CYS A 26 -1.48 0.90 -10.89
CA CYS A 26 -1.92 0.92 -9.50
C CYS A 26 -3.44 0.95 -9.41
N TRP A 27 -3.97 0.39 -8.31
CA TRP A 27 -5.39 0.39 -8.00
C TRP A 27 -5.59 1.02 -6.63
N LEU A 28 -6.54 1.94 -6.54
CA LEU A 28 -7.00 2.65 -5.33
C LEU A 28 -8.53 2.70 -5.33
N ASP A 29 -9.13 2.39 -4.19
CA ASP A 29 -10.57 2.35 -3.97
C ASP A 29 -11.28 3.69 -4.25
N ILE A 30 -10.66 4.82 -3.88
CA ILE A 30 -11.23 6.17 -4.07
C ILE A 30 -11.51 6.50 -5.55
N PHE A 31 -10.72 5.95 -6.47
CA PHE A 31 -10.91 6.15 -7.91
C PHE A 31 -11.94 5.18 -8.52
N GLN A 32 -12.54 4.32 -7.71
CA GLN A 32 -13.50 3.29 -8.14
C GLN A 32 -14.94 3.58 -7.66
N MET A 33 -15.15 4.71 -6.98
CA MET A 33 -16.39 5.10 -6.29
C MET A 33 -17.57 5.52 -7.20
N GLY A 34 -17.58 5.13 -8.48
CA GLY A 34 -18.58 5.54 -9.47
C GLY A 34 -19.80 4.63 -9.65
N GLY A 35 -20.19 3.81 -8.67
CA GLY A 35 -21.41 2.98 -8.84
C GLY A 35 -21.80 2.14 -7.63
N GLY A 36 -22.71 2.66 -6.80
CA GLY A 36 -23.52 1.93 -5.81
C GLY A 36 -22.81 0.87 -4.95
N ASP A 37 -23.57 -0.17 -4.55
CA ASP A 37 -23.17 -1.27 -3.65
C ASP A 37 -22.02 -2.18 -4.15
N SER A 38 -21.42 -1.87 -5.31
CA SER A 38 -20.37 -2.69 -5.95
C SER A 38 -18.96 -2.50 -5.39
N LEU A 39 -18.75 -1.62 -4.40
CA LEU A 39 -17.39 -1.27 -3.93
C LEU A 39 -16.64 -2.50 -3.39
N PHE A 40 -17.32 -3.39 -2.67
CA PHE A 40 -16.69 -4.61 -2.14
C PHE A 40 -16.25 -5.57 -3.26
N GLU A 41 -17.05 -5.72 -4.31
CA GLU A 41 -16.69 -6.54 -5.48
C GLU A 41 -15.49 -5.93 -6.22
N LYS A 42 -15.45 -4.60 -6.34
CA LYS A 42 -14.32 -3.90 -6.95
C LYS A 42 -13.03 -4.05 -6.12
N ILE A 43 -13.13 -4.05 -4.78
CA ILE A 43 -12.01 -4.32 -3.89
C ILE A 43 -11.51 -5.76 -4.05
N ASP A 44 -12.41 -6.75 -4.02
CA ASP A 44 -12.05 -8.16 -4.22
C ASP A 44 -11.33 -8.37 -5.56
N ASN A 45 -11.89 -7.82 -6.64
CA ASN A 45 -11.25 -7.82 -7.96
C ASN A 45 -9.89 -7.10 -7.93
N GLY A 46 -9.82 -5.94 -7.28
CA GLY A 46 -8.58 -5.17 -7.12
C GLY A 46 -7.46 -5.97 -6.45
N ILE A 47 -7.78 -6.78 -5.44
CA ILE A 47 -6.83 -7.68 -4.77
C ILE A 47 -6.46 -8.86 -5.67
N ARG A 48 -7.45 -9.52 -6.29
CA ARG A 48 -7.23 -10.69 -7.15
C ARG A 48 -6.35 -10.39 -8.35
N TYR A 49 -6.58 -9.26 -9.02
CA TYR A 49 -5.79 -8.84 -10.19
C TYR A 49 -4.45 -8.19 -9.81
N ALA A 50 -4.26 -7.80 -8.55
CA ALA A 50 -2.99 -7.25 -8.12
C ALA A 50 -1.87 -8.31 -8.13
N LYS A 51 -0.70 -7.92 -8.66
CA LYS A 51 0.55 -8.68 -8.52
C LYS A 51 1.16 -8.54 -7.11
N CYS A 52 0.92 -7.42 -6.44
CA CYS A 52 1.30 -7.18 -5.05
C CYS A 52 0.35 -6.18 -4.37
N VAL A 53 0.37 -6.18 -3.04
CA VAL A 53 -0.38 -5.26 -2.20
C VAL A 53 0.59 -4.42 -1.38
N ILE A 54 0.52 -3.10 -1.55
CA ILE A 54 1.24 -2.14 -0.71
C ILE A 54 0.32 -1.81 0.47
N ALA A 55 0.69 -2.20 1.69
CA ALA A 55 -0.08 -1.95 2.90
C ALA A 55 0.45 -0.72 3.63
N CYS A 56 -0.33 0.37 3.65
CA CYS A 56 0.04 1.64 4.26
C CYS A 56 -0.42 1.69 5.73
N ILE A 57 0.48 1.29 6.62
CA ILE A 57 0.18 0.98 8.02
C ILE A 57 0.22 2.22 8.90
N THR A 58 -0.86 2.39 9.65
CA THR A 58 -1.07 3.33 10.76
C THR A 58 -1.86 2.62 11.87
N PRO A 59 -1.89 3.13 13.12
CA PRO A 59 -2.79 2.62 14.15
C PRO A 59 -4.27 2.59 13.73
N LYS A 60 -4.73 3.54 12.90
CA LYS A 60 -6.10 3.51 12.36
C LYS A 60 -6.28 2.42 11.30
N TYR A 61 -5.28 2.18 10.46
CA TYR A 61 -5.28 1.10 9.48
C TYR A 61 -5.46 -0.27 10.13
N THR A 62 -4.72 -0.56 11.20
CA THR A 62 -4.81 -1.87 11.89
C THR A 62 -6.17 -2.08 12.57
N LYS A 63 -6.83 -0.99 12.98
CA LYS A 63 -8.17 -0.98 13.60
C LYS A 63 -9.32 -0.95 12.59
N SER A 64 -9.08 -0.66 11.31
CA SER A 64 -10.11 -0.62 10.27
C SER A 64 -10.59 -2.01 9.87
N ILE A 65 -11.91 -2.24 9.91
CA ILE A 65 -12.54 -3.49 9.46
C ILE A 65 -12.24 -3.75 7.98
N ASN A 66 -12.33 -2.71 7.14
CA ASN A 66 -12.12 -2.83 5.70
C ASN A 66 -10.67 -3.19 5.39
N CYS A 67 -9.71 -2.49 5.99
CA CYS A 67 -8.28 -2.80 5.79
C CYS A 67 -7.93 -4.21 6.29
N ARG A 68 -8.54 -4.67 7.38
CA ARG A 68 -8.38 -6.06 7.84
C ARG A 68 -8.88 -7.07 6.82
N ARG A 69 -10.07 -6.87 6.26
CA ARG A 69 -10.62 -7.75 5.21
C ARG A 69 -9.72 -7.80 3.98
N GLU A 70 -9.20 -6.64 3.55
CA GLU A 70 -8.25 -6.58 2.44
C GLU A 70 -6.97 -7.37 2.72
N MET A 71 -6.38 -7.23 3.91
CA MET A 71 -5.19 -7.99 4.30
C MET A 71 -5.47 -9.47 4.42
N SER A 72 -6.58 -9.88 5.03
CA SER A 72 -6.97 -11.28 5.14
C SER A 72 -7.18 -11.92 3.77
N LEU A 73 -7.83 -11.24 2.82
CA LEU A 73 -7.97 -11.75 1.46
C LEU A 73 -6.63 -11.79 0.71
N SER A 74 -5.78 -10.77 0.90
CA SER A 74 -4.44 -10.73 0.30
C SER A 74 -3.59 -11.91 0.78
N ASP A 75 -3.64 -12.21 2.08
CA ASP A 75 -2.93 -13.33 2.71
C ASP A 75 -3.48 -14.68 2.23
N ALA A 76 -4.81 -14.83 2.20
CA ALA A 76 -5.47 -16.05 1.70
C ALA A 76 -5.18 -16.35 0.22
N LEU A 77 -4.95 -15.32 -0.59
CA LEU A 77 -4.57 -15.43 -2.00
C LEU A 77 -3.06 -15.44 -2.22
N SER A 78 -2.26 -15.55 -1.15
CA SER A 78 -0.80 -15.53 -1.18
C SER A 78 -0.22 -14.34 -1.96
N LYS A 79 -0.90 -13.19 -1.92
CA LYS A 79 -0.43 -11.97 -2.56
C LYS A 79 0.79 -11.44 -1.82
N PRO A 80 1.90 -11.12 -2.51
CA PRO A 80 3.01 -10.42 -1.88
C PRO A 80 2.55 -9.10 -1.24
N ILE A 81 2.84 -8.92 0.04
CA ILE A 81 2.48 -7.71 0.80
C ILE A 81 3.75 -6.93 1.12
N ILE A 82 3.80 -5.66 0.71
CA ILE A 82 4.86 -4.70 1.07
C ILE A 82 4.32 -3.76 2.16
N PRO A 83 4.78 -3.88 3.42
CA PRO A 83 4.35 -3.01 4.50
C PRO A 83 5.07 -1.65 4.46
N LEU A 84 4.31 -0.55 4.40
CA LEU A 84 4.79 0.82 4.53
C LEU A 84 4.32 1.39 5.87
N LEU A 85 5.22 1.62 6.82
CA LEU A 85 4.87 2.18 8.12
C LEU A 85 4.80 3.71 8.02
N LEU A 86 3.60 4.28 8.07
CA LEU A 86 3.35 5.73 7.96
C LEU A 86 3.25 6.41 9.34
N GLU A 87 2.76 5.69 10.35
CA GLU A 87 2.72 6.10 11.75
C GLU A 87 3.27 4.99 12.65
N LEU A 88 3.79 5.34 13.83
CA LEU A 88 4.24 4.35 14.81
C LEU A 88 3.03 3.54 15.31
N THR A 89 3.12 2.21 15.25
CA THR A 89 2.23 1.28 15.96
C THR A 89 2.83 0.93 17.31
N ASP A 90 2.00 0.48 18.25
CA ASP A 90 2.45 0.15 19.62
C ASP A 90 3.50 -0.97 19.66
N THR A 91 3.43 -1.90 18.70
CA THR A 91 4.34 -3.03 18.52
C THR A 91 4.57 -3.31 17.03
N TRP A 92 5.63 -4.06 16.71
CA TRP A 92 5.81 -4.67 15.39
C TRP A 92 6.09 -6.18 15.54
N PRO A 93 5.30 -7.07 14.90
CA PRO A 93 4.11 -6.78 14.09
C PRO A 93 3.01 -6.09 14.93
N PRO A 94 2.07 -5.35 14.30
CA PRO A 94 1.00 -4.70 15.04
C PRO A 94 0.14 -5.74 15.77
N SER A 95 -0.25 -5.43 17.01
CA SER A 95 -1.15 -6.27 17.79
C SER A 95 -2.53 -6.42 17.11
N GLY A 96 -3.22 -7.52 17.42
CA GLY A 96 -4.55 -7.82 16.92
C GLY A 96 -4.55 -8.67 15.63
N PRO A 97 -5.64 -8.65 14.84
CA PRO A 97 -5.86 -9.63 13.77
C PRO A 97 -4.84 -9.59 12.63
N MET A 98 -4.13 -8.47 12.45
CA MET A 98 -3.09 -8.33 11.43
C MET A 98 -1.71 -8.82 11.90
N SER A 99 -1.54 -9.18 13.17
CA SER A 99 -0.26 -9.60 13.75
C SER A 99 0.35 -10.78 12.99
N MET A 100 -0.45 -11.83 12.76
CA MET A 100 -0.02 -13.03 12.04
C MET A 100 0.39 -12.72 10.60
N ILE A 101 -0.37 -11.88 9.90
CA ILE A 101 -0.09 -11.49 8.51
C ILE A 101 1.25 -10.76 8.41
N PHE A 102 1.60 -9.93 9.40
CA PHE A 102 2.86 -9.17 9.39
C PHE A 102 4.00 -9.85 10.15
N THR A 103 3.78 -11.01 10.77
CA THR A 103 4.82 -11.73 11.48
C THR A 103 5.95 -12.13 10.52
N GLY A 104 7.19 -11.84 10.93
CA GLY A 104 8.38 -12.08 10.09
C GLY A 104 8.54 -11.13 8.89
N LYS A 105 7.59 -10.21 8.63
CA LYS A 105 7.70 -9.23 7.55
C LYS A 105 8.44 -7.98 8.03
N SER A 106 9.43 -7.54 7.25
CA SER A 106 10.03 -6.22 7.40
C SER A 106 9.14 -5.15 6.79
N PHE A 107 9.13 -3.95 7.38
CA PHE A 107 8.44 -2.78 6.81
C PHE A 107 9.43 -1.73 6.30
N ILE A 108 8.94 -0.85 5.43
CA ILE A 108 9.65 0.36 5.02
C ILE A 108 9.12 1.52 5.86
N ASP A 109 10.02 2.15 6.64
CA ASP A 109 9.67 3.23 7.57
C ASP A 109 9.55 4.59 6.87
N PHE A 110 8.32 5.04 6.62
CA PHE A 110 8.00 6.34 6.03
C PHE A 110 7.57 7.41 7.07
N ARG A 111 7.61 7.10 8.37
CA ARG A 111 7.17 8.02 9.44
C ARG A 111 7.91 9.35 9.44
N ARG A 112 9.20 9.34 9.09
CA ARG A 112 10.03 10.56 8.99
C ARG A 112 9.68 11.44 7.79
N SER A 113 9.19 10.85 6.70
CA SER A 113 8.76 11.60 5.52
C SER A 113 7.45 12.34 5.77
N ASN A 114 6.59 11.85 6.66
CA ASN A 114 5.27 12.42 6.92
C ASN A 114 5.30 13.77 7.68
N LYS A 115 6.38 14.06 8.43
CA LYS A 115 6.51 15.32 9.20
C LYS A 115 6.98 16.54 8.38
N ASN A 116 7.57 16.33 7.21
CA ASN A 116 8.21 17.38 6.40
C ASN A 116 7.84 17.26 4.90
N ILE A 117 6.57 16.98 4.58
CA ILE A 117 6.12 16.84 3.19
C ILE A 117 6.14 18.21 2.50
N GLN A 118 7.32 18.61 2.04
CA GLN A 118 7.48 19.39 0.82
C GLN A 118 7.67 18.37 -0.32
N ASN A 119 6.76 18.39 -1.28
CA ASN A 119 6.48 17.33 -2.27
C ASN A 119 7.68 16.80 -3.07
N ASP A 120 8.81 17.51 -3.13
CA ASP A 120 9.98 17.09 -3.92
C ASP A 120 10.97 16.19 -3.15
N SER A 121 10.91 16.15 -1.81
CA SER A 121 11.89 15.44 -0.98
C SER A 121 11.66 13.92 -0.93
N ILE A 122 10.41 13.46 -1.05
CA ILE A 122 10.07 12.03 -0.95
C ILE A 122 10.69 11.20 -2.08
N TRP A 123 10.84 11.74 -3.30
CA TRP A 123 11.43 11.03 -4.46
C TRP A 123 12.88 10.66 -4.27
N LYS A 124 13.60 11.46 -3.48
CA LYS A 124 15.01 11.26 -3.18
C LYS A 124 15.20 10.41 -1.92
N SER A 125 14.12 10.09 -1.20
CA SER A 125 14.21 9.35 0.05
C SER A 125 14.75 7.93 -0.17
N LYS A 126 15.59 7.48 0.76
CA LYS A 126 16.08 6.10 0.81
C LYS A 126 14.93 5.10 0.91
N GLN A 127 13.84 5.52 1.54
CA GLN A 127 12.60 4.77 1.75
C GLN A 127 11.90 4.49 0.42
N PHE A 128 11.72 5.50 -0.42
CA PHE A 128 11.10 5.32 -1.73
C PHE A 128 11.95 4.43 -2.65
N LYS A 129 13.28 4.57 -2.62
CA LYS A 129 14.18 3.66 -3.33
C LYS A 129 14.05 2.20 -2.88
N LYS A 130 13.88 1.95 -1.56
CA LYS A 130 13.61 0.60 -1.03
C LYS A 130 12.27 0.05 -1.53
N LEU A 131 11.22 0.87 -1.58
CA LEU A 131 9.93 0.46 -2.13
C LEU A 131 10.07 0.05 -3.59
N LEU A 132 10.75 0.86 -4.41
CA LEU A 132 10.98 0.53 -5.81
C LEU A 132 11.81 -0.74 -6.00
N ALA A 133 12.80 -0.99 -5.14
CA ALA A 133 13.58 -2.23 -5.18
C ALA A 133 12.69 -3.46 -4.93
N GLN A 134 11.89 -3.45 -3.87
CA GLN A 134 10.96 -4.55 -3.57
C GLN A 134 9.90 -4.73 -4.66
N LEU A 135 9.39 -3.63 -5.23
CA LEU A 135 8.44 -3.70 -6.34
C LEU A 135 9.07 -4.32 -7.59
N LYS A 136 10.33 -4.04 -7.91
CA LYS A 136 11.04 -4.65 -9.04
C LYS A 136 11.31 -6.13 -8.82
N GLU A 137 11.61 -6.55 -7.60
CA GLU A 137 11.77 -7.97 -7.26
C GLU A 137 10.48 -8.75 -7.48
N ILE A 138 9.32 -8.16 -7.12
CA ILE A 138 8.01 -8.81 -7.26
C ILE A 138 7.44 -8.66 -8.69
N ILE A 139 7.71 -7.53 -9.34
CA ILE A 139 7.17 -7.14 -10.65
C ILE A 139 8.36 -6.70 -11.54
N PRO A 140 9.14 -7.63 -12.10
CA PRO A 140 10.33 -7.30 -12.90
C PRO A 140 9.95 -6.66 -14.25
N GLU A 141 8.85 -7.13 -14.85
CA GLU A 141 8.28 -6.58 -16.08
C GLU A 141 7.33 -5.42 -15.75
N VAL A 142 7.89 -4.33 -15.24
CA VAL A 142 7.20 -3.05 -15.36
C VAL A 142 7.27 -2.72 -16.84
N ASP A 143 6.12 -2.60 -17.50
CA ASP A 143 6.02 -2.16 -18.89
C ASP A 143 6.44 -0.69 -18.95
N THR A 144 7.75 -0.46 -18.80
CA THR A 144 8.37 0.83 -19.00
C THR A 144 8.47 0.99 -20.50
N GLY A 145 7.34 1.29 -21.14
CA GLY A 145 7.32 1.79 -22.51
C GLY A 145 8.42 2.83 -22.64
N LYS A 146 9.37 2.56 -23.54
CA LYS A 146 10.50 3.44 -23.82
C LYS A 146 9.96 4.85 -24.09
N PHE A 147 10.61 5.85 -23.50
CA PHE A 147 10.38 7.27 -23.75
C PHE A 147 10.46 7.60 -25.25
#